data_AF-A0A924M9Y5-F1
#
_entry.id   AF-A0A924M9Y5-F1
#
_cell.length_a   1.000
_cell.length_b   1.000
_cell.length_c   1.000
_cell.angle_alpha   90.00
_cell.angle_beta   90.00
_cell.angle_gamma   90.00
#
_symmetry.space_group_name_H-M   'P 1'
#
loop_
_entity.id
_entity.type
_entity.pdbx_description
1 polymer ?
#
loop_
_entity_poly.entity_id
_entity_poly.type
_entity_poly.pdbx_seq_one_letter_code
_entity_poly.pdbx_strand_id
1 'polypeptide(L)'
;MPAHTTPTDLLDPIEKASRDEITALQTQRLKATLDNVYKKVPHYRHAFDAAGVHPGDFNVLADLAKFPFTTKKDLRANYPFGMFA
;
A
#
# COMPACT_ATOMS: atom_id res chain seq x y z
N MET A 1 8.30 6.15 44.93
CA MET A 1 8.63 7.03 43.79
C MET A 1 7.76 6.61 42.62
N PRO A 2 6.91 7.47 42.04
CA PRO A 2 6.20 7.10 40.81
C PRO A 2 7.23 7.00 39.67
N ALA A 3 7.12 5.95 38.85
CA ALA A 3 7.96 5.80 37.67
C ALA A 3 7.67 6.95 36.69
N HIS A 4 8.71 7.68 36.28
CA HIS A 4 8.58 8.68 35.23
C HIS A 4 8.40 7.97 33.89
N THR A 5 7.20 8.04 33.31
CA THR A 5 6.96 7.59 31.95
C THR A 5 7.86 8.40 31.01
N THR A 6 8.73 7.73 30.27
CA THR A 6 9.61 8.39 29.31
C THR A 6 8.83 8.67 28.02
N PRO A 7 9.20 9.69 27.22
CA PRO A 7 8.55 9.96 25.94
C PRO A 7 8.53 8.74 25.00
N THR A 8 9.53 7.87 25.12
CA THR A 8 9.66 6.62 24.36
C THR A 8 8.62 5.57 24.75
N ASP A 9 8.10 5.60 25.97
CA ASP A 9 7.04 4.70 26.45
C ASP A 9 5.67 5.06 25.85
N LEU A 10 5.52 6.26 25.27
CA LEU A 10 4.30 6.71 24.61
C LEU A 10 4.23 6.37 23.12
N LEU A 11 5.35 5.91 22.53
CA LEU A 11 5.43 5.57 21.11
C LEU A 11 4.80 4.19 20.83
N ASP A 12 4.05 4.10 19.73
CA ASP A 12 3.51 2.86 19.23
C ASP A 12 4.65 1.86 18.91
N PRO A 13 4.40 0.54 18.99
CA PRO A 13 5.42 -0.46 18.69
C PRO A 13 6.09 -0.29 17.33
N ILE A 14 5.35 0.17 16.32
CA ILE A 14 5.88 0.37 14.96
C ILE A 14 6.83 1.56 14.84
N GLU A 15 6.71 2.55 15.73
CA GLU A 15 7.59 3.74 15.75
C GLU A 15 8.98 3.42 16.30
N LYS A 16 9.10 2.30 17.03
CA LYS A 16 10.36 1.78 17.60
C LYS A 16 10.88 0.54 16.88
N ALA A 17 10.12 0.04 15.90
CA ALA A 17 10.45 -1.17 15.19
C ALA A 17 11.74 -1.02 14.37
N SER A 18 12.45 -2.14 14.19
CA SER A 18 13.59 -2.23 13.31
C SER A 18 13.20 -1.95 11.85
N ARG A 19 14.20 -1.64 11.01
CA ARG A 19 13.98 -1.47 9.57
C ARG A 19 13.34 -2.72 8.95
N ASP A 20 13.79 -3.91 9.35
CA ASP A 20 13.31 -5.18 8.81
C ASP A 20 11.84 -5.43 9.18
N GLU A 21 11.45 -5.15 10.42
CA GLU A 21 10.05 -5.25 10.85
C GLU A 21 9.14 -4.27 10.09
N ILE A 22 9.59 -3.02 9.90
CA ILE A 22 8.86 -2.02 9.11
C ILE A 22 8.72 -2.48 7.67
N THR A 23 9.80 -2.94 7.04
CA THR A 23 9.80 -3.39 5.64
C THR A 23 8.92 -4.63 5.46
N ALA A 24 8.94 -5.58 6.39
CA ALA A 24 8.07 -6.75 6.38
C ALA A 24 6.59 -6.34 6.46
N LEU A 25 6.24 -5.46 7.39
CA LEU A 25 4.87 -4.97 7.54
C LEU A 25 4.38 -4.19 6.30
N GLN A 26 5.23 -3.31 5.76
CA GLN A 26 4.91 -2.54 4.54
C GLN A 26 4.68 -3.47 3.37
N THR A 27 5.56 -4.47 3.17
CA THR A 27 5.46 -5.44 2.08
C THR A 27 4.17 -6.26 2.20
N GLN A 28 3.86 -6.77 3.39
CA GLN A 28 2.64 -7.53 3.64
C GLN A 28 1.38 -6.70 3.32
N ARG A 29 1.31 -5.47 3.85
CA ARG A 29 0.14 -4.60 3.66
C ARG A 29 -0.01 -4.16 2.21
N LEU A 30 1.08 -3.78 1.55
CA LEU A 30 1.06 -3.35 0.17
C LEU A 30 0.62 -4.47 -0.77
N LYS A 31 1.07 -5.72 -0.54
CA LYS A 31 0.59 -6.89 -1.28
C LYS A 31 -0.92 -7.06 -1.16
N ALA A 32 -1.46 -6.95 0.06
CA ALA A 32 -2.91 -7.04 0.30
C ALA A 32 -3.67 -5.88 -0.36
N THR A 33 -3.11 -4.65 -0.35
CA THR A 33 -3.71 -3.50 -1.03
C THR A 33 -3.77 -3.69 -2.54
N LEU A 34 -2.67 -4.13 -3.17
CA LEU A 34 -2.60 -4.38 -4.62
C LEU A 34 -3.60 -5.44 -5.06
N ASP A 35 -3.71 -6.54 -4.29
CA ASP A 35 -4.69 -7.59 -4.54
C ASP A 35 -6.14 -7.08 -4.40
N ASN A 36 -6.42 -6.30 -3.35
CA ASN A 36 -7.75 -5.74 -3.12
C ASN A 36 -8.18 -4.79 -4.25
N VAL A 37 -7.33 -3.86 -4.67
CA VAL A 37 -7.67 -2.88 -5.71
C VAL A 37 -7.83 -3.55 -7.07
N TYR A 38 -6.99 -4.53 -7.40
CA TYR A 38 -7.11 -5.29 -8.65
C TYR A 38 -8.41 -6.11 -8.70
N LYS A 39 -8.83 -6.67 -7.56
CA LYS A 39 -10.08 -7.44 -7.46
C LYS A 39 -11.33 -6.56 -7.47
N LYS A 40 -11.31 -5.40 -6.83
CA LYS A 40 -12.54 -4.63 -6.56
C LYS A 40 -12.73 -3.40 -7.44
N VAL A 41 -11.67 -2.83 -8.00
CA VAL A 41 -11.74 -1.57 -8.74
C VAL A 41 -11.41 -1.82 -10.22
N PRO A 42 -12.40 -1.71 -11.13
CA PRO A 42 -12.19 -1.99 -12.55
C PRO A 42 -11.03 -1.22 -13.17
N HIS A 43 -10.85 0.06 -12.79
CA HIS A 43 -9.74 0.87 -13.31
C HIS A 43 -8.37 0.31 -12.97
N TYR A 44 -8.12 -0.11 -11.72
CA TYR A 44 -6.83 -0.67 -11.34
C TYR A 44 -6.58 -2.00 -12.03
N ARG A 45 -7.63 -2.83 -12.21
CA ARG A 45 -7.53 -4.04 -13.02
C ARG A 45 -7.06 -3.72 -14.45
N HIS A 46 -7.76 -2.82 -15.13
CA HIS A 46 -7.41 -2.41 -16.50
C HIS A 46 -6.02 -1.78 -16.59
N ALA A 47 -5.64 -0.92 -15.63
CA ALA A 47 -4.34 -0.26 -15.63
C ALA A 47 -3.20 -1.27 -15.42
N PHE A 48 -3.39 -2.24 -14.51
CA PHE A 48 -2.41 -3.27 -14.22
C PHE A 48 -2.25 -4.22 -15.41
N ASP A 49 -3.38 -4.69 -15.98
CA ASP A 49 -3.38 -5.55 -17.17
C ASP A 49 -2.72 -4.85 -18.37
N ALA A 50 -3.01 -3.55 -18.58
CA ALA A 50 -2.41 -2.77 -19.67
C ALA A 50 -0.90 -2.55 -19.48
N ALA A 51 -0.42 -2.49 -18.23
CA ALA A 51 1.00 -2.44 -17.91
C ALA A 51 1.65 -3.83 -17.88
N GLY A 52 0.88 -4.92 -18.05
CA GLY A 52 1.38 -6.30 -18.02
C GLY A 52 1.84 -6.75 -16.65
N VAL A 53 1.29 -6.17 -15.57
CA VAL A 53 1.65 -6.51 -14.19
C VAL A 53 0.45 -7.05 -13.43
N HIS A 54 0.68 -8.01 -12.55
CA HIS A 54 -0.33 -8.61 -11.69
C HIS A 54 0.09 -8.45 -10.21
N PRO A 55 -0.84 -8.39 -9.23
CA PRO A 55 -0.48 -8.33 -7.81
C PRO A 55 0.46 -9.47 -7.34
N GLY A 56 0.47 -10.60 -8.06
CA GLY A 56 1.40 -11.71 -7.82
C GLY A 56 2.87 -11.38 -8.12
N ASP A 57 3.15 -10.37 -8.92
CA ASP A 57 4.50 -9.94 -9.30
C ASP A 57 5.18 -9.08 -8.23
N PHE A 58 4.44 -8.72 -7.17
CA PHE A 58 4.94 -7.94 -6.03
C PHE A 58 5.44 -8.86 -4.91
N ASN A 59 6.76 -8.94 -4.74
CA ASN A 59 7.43 -9.76 -3.73
C ASN A 59 8.31 -8.93 -2.78
N VAL A 60 8.88 -7.83 -3.26
CA VAL A 60 9.69 -6.89 -2.47
C VAL A 60 9.26 -5.45 -2.75
N LEU A 61 9.55 -4.51 -1.83
CA LEU A 61 9.15 -3.10 -1.99
C LEU A 61 9.61 -2.47 -3.32
N ALA A 62 10.76 -2.87 -3.84
CA ALA A 62 11.29 -2.38 -5.12
C ALA A 62 10.40 -2.76 -6.33
N ASP A 63 9.63 -3.84 -6.24
CA ASP A 63 8.70 -4.26 -7.30
C ASP A 63 7.57 -3.26 -7.52
N LEU A 64 7.30 -2.37 -6.55
CA LEU A 64 6.28 -1.33 -6.69
C LEU A 64 6.53 -0.44 -7.92
N ALA A 65 7.79 -0.26 -8.32
CA ALA A 65 8.15 0.51 -9.51
C ALA A 65 7.64 -0.07 -10.83
N LYS A 66 7.21 -1.35 -10.84
CA LYS A 66 6.59 -2.00 -12.01
C LYS A 66 5.12 -1.57 -12.20
N PHE A 67 4.46 -1.11 -11.14
CA PHE A 67 3.05 -0.76 -11.17
C PHE A 67 2.82 0.65 -11.75
N PRO A 68 1.73 0.85 -12.51
CA PRO A 68 1.45 2.15 -13.11
C PRO A 68 1.06 3.18 -12.05
N PHE A 69 1.37 4.45 -12.33
CA PHE A 69 0.90 5.56 -11.52
C PHE A 69 -0.57 5.87 -11.78
N THR A 70 -1.28 6.30 -10.74
CA THR A 70 -2.61 6.90 -10.84
C THR A 70 -2.48 8.42 -10.86
N THR A 71 -3.20 9.06 -11.77
CA THR A 71 -3.17 10.51 -11.97
C THR A 71 -4.53 11.13 -11.65
N LYS A 72 -4.57 12.47 -11.62
CA LYS A 72 -5.84 13.18 -11.45
C LYS A 72 -6.82 12.99 -12.62
N LYS A 73 -6.34 12.60 -13.81
CA LYS A 73 -7.21 12.29 -14.95
C LYS A 73 -8.04 11.04 -14.67
N ASP A 74 -7.43 10.04 -14.04
CA ASP A 74 -8.07 8.77 -13.71
C ASP A 74 -9.21 8.97 -12.71
N LEU A 75 -8.97 9.77 -11.66
CA LEU A 75 -10.00 10.15 -10.70
C LEU A 75 -11.19 10.87 -11.37
N ARG A 76 -10.92 11.80 -12.29
CA ARG A 76 -11.98 12.53 -13.01
C ARG A 76 -12.80 11.62 -13.93
N ALA A 77 -12.14 10.67 -14.60
CA ALA A 77 -12.81 9.73 -15.51
C ALA A 77 -13.73 8.74 -14.76
N ASN A 78 -13.51 8.53 -13.47
CA ASN A 78 -14.25 7.59 -12.64
C ASN A 78 -15.12 8.27 -11.58
N TYR A 79 -15.42 9.56 -11.76
CA TYR A 79 -16.32 10.29 -10.87
C TYR A 79 -17.75 9.71 -10.92
N PRO A 80 -18.52 9.76 -9.81
CA PRO A 80 -18.10 10.18 -8.47
C PRO A 80 -17.45 9.08 -7.63
N PHE A 81 -17.79 7.81 -7.88
CA PHE A 81 -17.51 6.71 -6.95
C PHE A 81 -16.83 5.49 -7.61
N GLY A 82 -16.43 5.59 -8.89
CA GLY A 82 -15.86 4.47 -9.64
C GLY A 82 -14.49 3.99 -9.15
N MET A 83 -13.85 4.73 -8.24
CA MET A 83 -12.56 4.36 -7.61
C MET A 83 -12.72 3.77 -6.19
N PHE A 84 -13.93 3.64 -5.67
CA PHE A 84 -14.13 3.11 -4.32
C PHE A 84 -13.89 1.60 -4.29
N ALA A 85 -13.21 1.12 -3.25
CA ALA A 85 -12.71 -0.25 -3.08
C ALA A 85 -13.20 -0.87 -1.76
#